data_AF-A0A1A0KYT8-F1
#
_entry.id   AF-A0A1A0KYT8-F1
#
_cell.length_a   1.000
_cell.length_b   1.000
_cell.length_c   1.000
_cell.angle_alpha   90.00
_cell.angle_beta   90.00
_cell.angle_gamma   90.00
#
_symmetry.space_group_name_H-M   'P 1'
#
loop_
_entity.id
_entity.type
_entity.pdbx_description
1 polymer ?
#
loop_
_entity_poly.entity_id
_entity_poly.type
_entity_poly.pdbx_seq_one_letter_code
_entity_poly.pdbx_strand_id
1 'polypeptide(L)'
;MTIVGKDGKLIVKISGTRLDQSGCDESLSPEVVQSKFVATIETGNHEQPEWLWASDFYYIDDAGKVAQNVDVVQTLGAVNPCADSRQFINVPPNSTVDGSPTLVVPRITRAIGYKLEVDGTTYRVEWKLPDNWSPPTPTATPAADTTIAPTYEEPTSTPESGPSNGGIPPEWDKNGDGLIDADAPVGDVGCDTSECLVEKNRQGAESAP
;
A
#
# COMPACT_ATOMS: atom_id res chain seq x y z
N MET A 1 -3.52 -13.43 7.75
CA MET A 1 -2.50 -13.65 6.71
C MET A 1 -1.39 -14.51 7.30
N THR A 2 -0.85 -15.47 6.55
CA THR A 2 0.18 -16.38 7.07
C THR A 2 1.25 -16.60 6.02
N ILE A 3 2.51 -16.48 6.42
CA ILE A 3 3.67 -16.83 5.60
C ILE A 3 4.28 -18.11 6.16
N VAL A 4 4.39 -19.12 5.30
CA VAL A 4 4.99 -20.41 5.60
C VAL A 4 6.20 -20.58 4.69
N GLY A 5 7.32 -21.00 5.27
CA GLY A 5 8.55 -21.24 4.52
C GLY A 5 8.44 -22.45 3.59
N LYS A 6 9.39 -22.58 2.66
CA LYS A 6 9.50 -23.74 1.76
C LYS A 6 9.58 -25.09 2.49
N ASP A 7 10.05 -25.09 3.74
CA ASP A 7 10.12 -26.26 4.62
C ASP A 7 8.81 -26.56 5.36
N GLY A 8 7.74 -25.81 5.07
CA GLY A 8 6.43 -25.96 5.67
C GLY A 8 6.31 -25.35 7.08
N LYS A 9 7.35 -24.69 7.60
CA LYS A 9 7.31 -24.07 8.93
C LYS A 9 6.77 -22.65 8.89
N LEU A 10 6.12 -22.24 9.97
CA LEU A 10 5.70 -20.86 10.15
C LEU A 10 6.92 -19.93 10.08
N ILE A 11 6.81 -18.87 9.28
CA ILE A 11 7.72 -17.72 9.34
C ILE A 11 7.05 -16.62 10.17
N VAL A 12 5.86 -16.19 9.74
CA VAL A 12 5.05 -15.22 10.48
C VAL A 12 3.58 -15.38 10.15
N LYS A 13 2.73 -15.21 11.17
CA LYS A 13 1.28 -15.09 11.02
C LYS A 13 0.86 -13.71 11.51
N ILE A 14 0.08 -13.02 10.69
CA ILE A 14 -0.39 -11.66 10.93
C ILE A 14 -1.91 -11.72 11.08
N SER A 15 -2.41 -11.19 12.19
CA SER A 15 -3.82 -11.27 12.59
C SER A 15 -4.30 -10.00 13.29
N GLY A 16 -5.61 -9.91 13.56
CA GLY A 16 -6.19 -8.73 14.22
C GLY A 16 -6.10 -7.44 13.40
N THR A 17 -5.92 -7.56 12.08
CA THR A 17 -5.57 -6.47 11.19
C THR A 17 -6.70 -5.46 11.02
N ARG A 18 -6.39 -4.18 11.25
CA ARG A 18 -7.28 -3.04 10.97
C ARG A 18 -6.47 -1.77 10.73
N LEU A 19 -7.10 -0.78 10.11
CA LEU A 19 -6.56 0.58 10.00
C LEU A 19 -7.14 1.46 11.11
N ASP A 20 -6.28 2.25 11.75
CA ASP A 20 -6.65 3.19 12.82
C ASP A 20 -5.99 4.55 12.55
N GLN A 21 -6.80 5.60 12.44
CA GLN A 21 -6.36 6.96 12.09
C GLN A 21 -6.06 7.82 13.32
N SER A 22 -6.29 7.31 14.53
CA SER A 22 -6.07 8.09 15.75
C SER A 22 -4.61 8.53 15.89
N GLY A 23 -4.40 9.84 16.04
CA GLY A 23 -3.08 10.44 16.17
C GLY A 23 -2.27 10.54 14.87
N CYS A 24 -2.89 10.32 13.71
CA CYS A 24 -2.28 10.52 12.40
C CYS A 24 -2.54 11.94 11.87
N ASP A 25 -1.74 12.38 10.90
CA ASP A 25 -1.97 13.64 10.20
C ASP A 25 -3.12 13.51 9.19
N GLU A 26 -4.23 14.20 9.46
CA GLU A 26 -5.40 14.23 8.57
C GLU A 26 -5.25 15.22 7.40
N SER A 27 -4.21 16.06 7.43
CA SER A 27 -3.99 17.14 6.45
C SER A 27 -2.97 16.81 5.36
N LEU A 28 -2.45 15.58 5.33
CA LEU A 28 -1.36 15.18 4.45
C LEU A 28 -1.69 15.38 2.96
N SER A 29 -2.78 14.78 2.47
CA SER A 29 -3.32 15.00 1.12
C SER A 29 -4.73 14.39 1.03
N PRO A 30 -5.60 14.92 0.15
CA PRO A 30 -6.93 14.39 -0.01
C PRO A 30 -7.00 13.02 -0.68
N GLU A 31 -5.98 12.61 -1.41
CA GLU A 31 -5.91 11.34 -2.16
C GLU A 31 -5.50 10.15 -1.31
N VAL A 32 -4.90 10.40 -0.14
CA VAL A 32 -4.40 9.36 0.76
C VAL A 32 -5.02 9.49 2.14
N VAL A 33 -4.72 8.50 2.97
CA VAL A 33 -4.96 8.57 4.40
C VAL A 33 -3.76 7.99 5.15
N GLN A 34 -3.25 8.75 6.11
CA GLN A 34 -2.26 8.22 7.02
C GLN A 34 -2.97 7.37 8.07
N SER A 35 -2.47 6.17 8.34
CA SER A 35 -3.11 5.23 9.26
C SER A 35 -2.10 4.33 9.96
N LYS A 36 -2.39 3.97 11.20
CA LYS A 36 -1.74 2.86 11.89
C LYS A 36 -2.30 1.55 11.36
N PHE A 37 -1.45 0.67 10.86
CA PHE A 37 -1.81 -0.71 10.53
C PHE A 37 -1.73 -1.56 11.79
N VAL A 38 -2.81 -1.60 12.56
CA VAL A 38 -2.82 -2.35 13.83
C VAL A 38 -2.88 -3.84 13.53
N ALA A 39 -1.95 -4.59 14.11
CA ALA A 39 -1.85 -6.04 13.92
C ALA A 39 -1.24 -6.73 15.14
N THR A 40 -1.48 -8.03 15.22
CA THR A 40 -0.74 -8.97 16.07
C THR A 40 0.08 -9.87 15.16
N ILE A 41 1.37 -10.02 15.44
CA ILE A 41 2.21 -11.03 14.78
C ILE A 41 2.51 -12.19 15.71
N GLU A 42 2.53 -13.39 15.14
CA GLU A 42 3.04 -14.63 15.73
C GLU A 42 4.24 -15.06 14.87
N THR A 43 5.46 -14.94 15.41
CA THR A 43 6.70 -15.29 14.72
C THR A 43 6.97 -16.79 14.84
N GLY A 44 7.49 -17.39 13.78
CA GLY A 44 8.05 -18.74 13.84
C GLY A 44 9.49 -18.74 14.34
N ASN A 45 10.25 -19.76 13.97
CA ASN A 45 11.64 -19.91 14.43
C ASN A 45 12.66 -19.05 13.64
N HIS A 46 12.20 -18.20 12.73
CA HIS A 46 13.05 -17.33 11.93
C HIS A 46 13.36 -16.03 12.68
N GLU A 47 14.62 -15.61 12.69
CA GLU A 47 15.04 -14.32 13.24
C GLU A 47 15.07 -13.26 12.16
N GLN A 48 14.43 -12.12 12.43
CA GLN A 48 14.47 -10.96 11.56
C GLN A 48 14.52 -9.69 12.41
N PRO A 49 15.35 -8.68 12.04
CA PRO A 49 15.47 -7.46 12.84
C PRO A 49 14.17 -6.65 12.86
N GLU A 50 13.40 -6.67 11.78
CA GLU A 50 12.22 -5.84 11.57
C GLU A 50 11.11 -6.67 10.91
N TRP A 51 9.91 -6.64 11.48
CA TRP A 51 8.70 -7.24 10.91
C TRP A 51 7.72 -6.14 10.51
N LEU A 52 6.92 -6.38 9.46
CA LEU A 52 5.92 -5.41 8.97
C LEU A 52 6.51 -4.00 8.86
N TRP A 53 7.71 -3.88 8.29
CA TRP A 53 8.35 -2.59 8.11
C TRP A 53 7.59 -1.79 7.06
N ALA A 54 7.44 -0.49 7.28
CA ALA A 54 6.60 0.36 6.44
C ALA A 54 7.01 0.31 4.96
N SER A 55 8.29 0.10 4.65
CA SER A 55 8.77 0.04 3.26
C SER A 55 8.38 -1.22 2.50
N ASP A 56 7.98 -2.26 3.22
CA ASP A 56 7.66 -3.57 2.65
C ASP A 56 6.18 -3.72 2.32
N PHE A 57 5.38 -2.70 2.63
CA PHE A 57 3.97 -2.64 2.29
C PHE A 57 3.75 -2.11 0.87
N TYR A 58 2.73 -2.66 0.24
CA TYR A 58 2.23 -2.19 -1.05
C TYR A 58 0.69 -2.19 -1.07
N TYR A 59 0.12 -1.40 -1.97
CA TYR A 59 -1.31 -1.17 -2.09
C TYR A 59 -1.81 -1.68 -3.42
N ILE A 60 -2.97 -2.33 -3.43
CA ILE A 60 -3.62 -2.84 -4.63
C ILE A 60 -4.96 -2.12 -4.81
N ASP A 61 -5.23 -1.58 -5.99
CA ASP A 61 -6.51 -0.95 -6.35
C ASP A 61 -7.53 -1.94 -6.97
N ASP A 62 -8.73 -1.45 -7.31
CA ASP A 62 -9.78 -2.24 -7.99
C ASP A 62 -9.38 -2.81 -9.35
N ALA A 63 -8.37 -2.22 -10.01
CA ALA A 63 -7.83 -2.67 -11.29
C ALA A 63 -6.65 -3.63 -11.13
N GLY A 64 -6.28 -3.99 -9.89
CA GLY A 64 -5.12 -4.84 -9.60
C GLY A 64 -3.78 -4.11 -9.71
N LYS A 65 -3.78 -2.78 -9.77
CA LYS A 65 -2.55 -1.96 -9.87
C LYS A 65 -1.90 -1.82 -8.50
N VAL A 66 -0.57 -1.80 -8.50
CA VAL A 66 0.25 -1.84 -7.29
C VAL A 66 1.06 -0.56 -7.12
N ALA A 67 1.10 0.00 -5.90
CA ALA A 67 2.10 1.00 -5.50
C ALA A 67 2.78 0.62 -4.18
N GLN A 68 4.07 0.91 -4.05
CA GLN A 68 4.79 0.70 -2.79
C GLN A 68 4.51 1.86 -1.82
N ASN A 69 4.47 1.57 -0.52
CA ASN A 69 4.30 2.60 0.50
C ASN A 69 5.45 3.62 0.49
N VAL A 70 6.69 3.19 0.23
CA VAL A 70 7.84 4.11 0.12
C VAL A 70 7.63 5.17 -0.96
N ASP A 71 7.10 4.77 -2.11
CA ASP A 71 6.90 5.68 -3.24
C ASP A 71 5.81 6.69 -2.91
N VAL A 72 4.70 6.24 -2.30
CA VAL A 72 3.61 7.12 -1.86
C VAL A 72 4.09 8.12 -0.81
N VAL A 73 4.87 7.67 0.17
CA VAL A 73 5.46 8.53 1.22
C VAL A 73 6.39 9.58 0.62
N GLN A 74 7.25 9.19 -0.32
CA GLN A 74 8.18 10.10 -0.97
C GLN A 74 7.47 11.14 -1.83
N THR A 75 6.47 10.73 -2.62
CA THR A 75 5.66 11.64 -3.46
C THR A 75 4.99 12.73 -2.61
N LEU A 76 4.53 12.40 -1.40
CA LEU A 76 3.77 13.32 -0.55
C LEU A 76 4.60 14.01 0.54
N GLY A 77 5.89 13.67 0.69
CA GLY A 77 6.72 14.17 1.80
C GLY A 77 6.21 13.73 3.19
N ALA A 78 5.51 12.60 3.27
CA ALA A 78 4.79 12.12 4.43
C ALA A 78 5.71 11.45 5.47
N VAL A 79 6.58 12.22 6.12
CA VAL A 79 7.69 11.66 6.92
C VAL A 79 7.36 11.40 8.39
N ASN A 80 6.27 11.92 8.92
CA ASN A 80 5.96 11.84 10.35
C ASN A 80 5.10 10.61 10.66
N PRO A 81 5.50 9.72 11.58
CA PRO A 81 4.65 8.61 12.01
C PRO A 81 3.45 9.12 12.81
N CYS A 82 2.37 8.34 12.84
CA CYS A 82 1.25 8.61 13.73
C CYS A 82 1.69 8.51 15.20
N ALA A 83 1.06 9.29 16.06
CA ALA A 83 1.26 9.24 17.50
C ALA A 83 1.02 7.81 18.03
N ASP A 84 1.87 7.41 18.98
CA ASP A 84 1.86 6.10 19.64
C ASP A 84 1.97 4.89 18.70
N SER A 85 2.40 5.08 17.45
CA SER A 85 2.69 3.95 16.55
C SER A 85 3.79 3.06 17.12
N ARG A 86 3.61 1.74 16.98
CA ARG A 86 4.53 0.72 17.52
C ARG A 86 5.06 -0.14 16.40
N GLN A 87 6.38 -0.12 16.21
CA GLN A 87 7.07 -0.95 15.22
C GLN A 87 7.37 -2.34 15.80
N PHE A 88 7.49 -3.35 14.93
CA PHE A 88 7.85 -4.71 15.32
C PHE A 88 9.34 -4.96 15.13
N ILE A 89 10.15 -4.46 16.05
CA ILE A 89 11.61 -4.51 15.97
C ILE A 89 12.14 -5.50 17.01
N ASN A 90 13.14 -6.31 16.62
CA ASN A 90 13.81 -7.29 17.50
C ASN A 90 12.81 -8.22 18.23
N VAL A 91 11.77 -8.64 17.52
CA VAL A 91 10.78 -9.58 18.06
C VAL A 91 11.42 -10.97 18.15
N PRO A 92 11.49 -11.60 19.33
CA PRO A 92 12.12 -12.91 19.46
C PRO A 92 11.40 -13.97 18.60
N PRO A 93 12.11 -15.03 18.19
CA PRO A 93 11.47 -16.18 17.55
C PRO A 93 10.40 -16.80 18.44
N ASN A 94 9.43 -17.47 17.81
CA ASN A 94 8.36 -18.22 18.48
C ASN A 94 7.57 -17.38 19.50
N SER A 95 7.33 -16.10 19.18
CA SER A 95 6.72 -15.12 20.08
C SER A 95 5.50 -14.44 19.45
N THR A 96 4.69 -13.81 20.30
CA THR A 96 3.52 -13.04 19.88
C THR A 96 3.63 -11.61 20.40
N VAL A 97 3.36 -10.63 19.55
CA VAL A 97 3.42 -9.21 19.91
C VAL A 97 2.39 -8.40 19.10
N ASP A 98 1.87 -7.35 19.73
CA ASP A 98 1.01 -6.36 19.10
C ASP A 98 1.80 -5.14 18.66
N GLY A 99 1.42 -4.58 17.52
CA GLY A 99 2.04 -3.39 16.96
C GLY A 99 1.13 -2.67 15.99
N SER A 100 1.61 -1.55 15.50
CA SER A 100 0.81 -0.61 14.71
C SER A 100 1.69 0.34 13.88
N PRO A 101 2.51 -0.18 12.93
CA PRO A 101 3.33 0.66 12.06
C PRO A 101 2.45 1.66 11.28
N THR A 102 2.99 2.85 11.03
CA THR A 102 2.31 3.88 10.23
C THR A 102 2.47 3.62 8.74
N LEU A 103 1.36 3.68 8.02
CA LEU A 103 1.25 3.56 6.57
C LEU A 103 0.59 4.83 5.99
N VAL A 104 0.87 5.13 4.72
CA VAL A 104 0.18 6.16 3.94
C VAL A 104 -0.61 5.48 2.83
N VAL A 105 -1.89 5.24 3.08
CA VAL A 105 -2.74 4.37 2.28
C VAL A 105 -3.52 5.20 1.25
N PRO A 106 -3.37 4.96 -0.06
CA PRO A 106 -4.22 5.57 -1.08
C PRO A 106 -5.70 5.22 -0.85
N ARG A 107 -6.62 6.16 -1.07
CA ARG A 107 -8.05 5.94 -0.77
C ARG A 107 -8.72 4.90 -1.69
N ILE A 108 -8.23 4.74 -2.92
CA ILE A 108 -8.64 3.70 -3.87
C ILE A 108 -8.17 2.28 -3.50
N THR A 109 -7.39 2.13 -2.43
CA THR A 109 -6.85 0.82 -2.05
C THR A 109 -7.97 -0.16 -1.70
N ARG A 110 -7.86 -1.39 -2.23
CA ARG A 110 -8.73 -2.54 -1.92
C ARG A 110 -8.03 -3.64 -1.16
N ALA A 111 -6.72 -3.79 -1.32
CA ALA A 111 -5.93 -4.70 -0.52
C ALA A 111 -4.59 -4.07 -0.16
N ILE A 112 -4.12 -4.41 1.04
CA ILE A 112 -2.80 -4.06 1.52
C ILE A 112 -1.96 -5.33 1.51
N GLY A 113 -0.89 -5.31 0.73
CA GLY A 113 0.08 -6.39 0.65
C GLY A 113 1.30 -6.13 1.53
N TYR A 114 1.90 -7.21 1.99
CA TYR A 114 3.18 -7.20 2.70
C TYR A 114 4.15 -8.16 2.03
N LYS A 115 5.33 -7.66 1.68
CA LYS A 115 6.44 -8.41 1.10
C LYS A 115 7.44 -8.76 2.19
N LEU A 116 7.94 -9.99 2.17
CA LEU A 116 8.94 -10.45 3.13
C LEU A 116 10.01 -11.25 2.43
N GLU A 117 11.29 -10.90 2.60
CA GLU A 117 12.40 -11.69 2.09
C GLU A 117 13.02 -12.51 3.23
N VAL A 118 13.07 -13.83 3.06
CA VAL A 118 13.66 -14.77 4.02
C VAL A 118 14.54 -15.75 3.25
N ASP A 119 15.81 -15.82 3.64
CA ASP A 119 16.81 -16.70 3.03
C ASP A 119 16.86 -16.60 1.49
N GLY A 120 16.76 -15.38 0.97
CA GLY A 120 16.74 -15.08 -0.48
C GLY A 120 15.46 -15.51 -1.20
N THR A 121 14.41 -15.88 -0.47
CA THR A 121 13.08 -16.16 -1.02
C THR A 121 12.12 -15.04 -0.62
N THR A 122 11.48 -14.44 -1.62
CA THR A 122 10.43 -13.44 -1.41
C THR A 122 9.07 -14.11 -1.21
N TYR A 123 8.42 -13.78 -0.12
CA TYR A 123 7.04 -14.13 0.21
C TYR A 123 6.16 -12.88 0.13
N ARG A 124 4.88 -13.07 -0.20
CA ARG A 124 3.88 -12.01 -0.24
C ARG A 124 2.60 -12.50 0.41
N VAL A 125 1.96 -11.64 1.19
CA VAL A 125 0.62 -11.88 1.75
C VAL A 125 -0.21 -10.63 1.66
N GLU A 126 -1.52 -10.82 1.54
CA GLU A 126 -2.45 -9.73 1.30
C GLU A 126 -3.59 -9.74 2.31
N TRP A 127 -3.94 -8.55 2.77
CA TRP A 127 -5.14 -8.29 3.54
C TRP A 127 -6.10 -7.50 2.68
N LYS A 128 -7.21 -8.15 2.30
CA LYS A 128 -8.33 -7.48 1.65
C LYS A 128 -9.01 -6.55 2.66
N LEU A 129 -9.15 -5.29 2.27
CA LEU A 129 -9.93 -4.33 3.04
C LEU A 129 -11.42 -4.71 2.95
N PRO A 130 -12.21 -4.46 4.00
CA PRO A 130 -13.66 -4.63 3.93
C PRO A 130 -14.27 -3.83 2.78
N ASP A 131 -15.33 -4.33 2.15
CA ASP A 131 -15.99 -3.64 1.02
C ASP A 131 -16.53 -2.25 1.41
N ASN A 132 -16.85 -2.05 2.69
CA ASN A 132 -17.29 -0.79 3.28
C ASN A 132 -16.13 0.08 3.79
N TRP A 133 -14.89 -0.25 3.44
CA TRP A 133 -13.75 0.62 3.69
C TRP A 133 -13.97 1.94 2.95
N SER A 134 -14.19 2.99 3.73
CA SER A 134 -14.26 4.36 3.26
C SER A 134 -13.53 5.21 4.29
N PRO A 135 -12.28 5.61 4.03
CA PRO A 135 -11.58 6.50 4.94
C PRO A 135 -12.33 7.84 4.99
N PRO A 136 -12.41 8.49 6.17
CA PRO A 136 -13.10 9.77 6.31
C PRO A 136 -12.51 10.78 5.32
N THR A 137 -13.37 11.48 4.59
CA THR A 137 -12.95 12.56 3.68
C THR A 137 -12.13 13.57 4.48
N PRO A 138 -10.97 14.02 3.95
CA PRO A 138 -10.20 15.08 4.61
C PRO A 138 -11.11 16.28 4.89
N THR A 139 -11.04 16.83 6.10
CA THR A 139 -11.67 18.12 6.34
C THR A 139 -10.84 19.15 5.60
N ALA A 140 -11.42 19.81 4.59
CA ALA A 140 -10.72 20.88 3.88
C ALA A 140 -10.29 21.95 4.89
N THR A 141 -8.99 22.09 5.11
CA THR A 141 -8.43 23.28 5.76
C THR A 141 -8.84 24.49 4.91
N PRO A 142 -9.46 25.54 5.47
CA PRO A 142 -9.79 26.73 4.69
C PRO A 142 -8.51 27.24 4.03
N ALA A 143 -8.58 27.47 2.72
CA ALA A 143 -7.46 27.93 1.91
C ALA A 143 -6.81 29.15 2.56
N ALA A 144 -5.51 29.09 2.81
CA ALA A 144 -4.72 30.28 3.10
C ALA A 144 -4.73 31.18 1.86
N ASP A 145 -4.97 32.48 2.06
CA ASP A 145 -5.08 33.50 1.01
C ASP A 145 -3.94 33.42 -0.03
N THR A 146 -4.35 33.38 -1.30
CA THR A 146 -3.53 33.33 -2.50
C THR A 146 -2.53 34.49 -2.56
N THR A 147 -1.22 34.18 -2.56
CA THR A 147 -0.20 35.07 -3.14
C THR A 147 0.23 34.48 -4.48
N ILE A 148 -0.04 35.23 -5.56
CA ILE A 148 0.23 34.84 -6.95
C ILE A 148 1.74 34.77 -7.21
N ALA A 149 2.22 33.66 -7.79
CA ALA A 149 3.53 33.51 -8.41
C ALA A 149 3.38 32.76 -9.76
N PRO A 150 4.28 32.96 -10.74
CA PRO A 150 3.90 33.04 -12.16
C PRO A 150 3.76 31.68 -12.87
N THR A 151 2.91 31.71 -13.91
CA THR A 151 2.58 30.66 -14.86
C THR A 151 3.80 29.99 -15.50
N TYR A 152 3.82 28.66 -15.47
CA TYR A 152 4.60 27.82 -16.38
C TYR A 152 3.63 27.11 -17.33
N GLU A 153 3.86 27.20 -18.64
CA GLU A 153 3.03 26.53 -19.65
C GLU A 153 3.37 25.03 -19.73
N GLU A 154 2.34 24.20 -19.71
CA GLU A 154 2.38 22.73 -19.85
C GLU A 154 2.43 22.33 -21.34
N PRO A 155 3.26 21.35 -21.76
CA PRO A 155 3.19 20.81 -23.12
C PRO A 155 2.04 19.81 -23.24
N THR A 156 1.24 19.98 -24.29
CA THR A 156 0.05 19.18 -24.62
C THR A 156 0.44 17.82 -25.23
N SER A 157 -0.15 16.72 -24.74
CA SER A 157 -0.18 15.43 -25.46
C SER A 157 -1.56 14.78 -25.44
N THR A 158 -1.98 14.39 -26.65
CA THR A 158 -3.25 13.82 -27.13
C THR A 158 -3.59 12.45 -26.52
N PRO A 159 -4.89 12.10 -26.35
CA PRO A 159 -5.29 10.77 -25.88
C PRO A 159 -5.27 9.72 -27.01
N GLU A 160 -4.72 8.54 -26.75
CA GLU A 160 -4.94 7.36 -27.59
C GLU A 160 -5.68 6.28 -26.78
N SER A 161 -6.87 5.90 -27.26
CA SER A 161 -7.73 4.88 -26.70
C SER A 161 -7.31 3.48 -27.17
N GLY A 162 -7.19 2.52 -26.24
CA GLY A 162 -7.05 1.09 -26.53
C GLY A 162 -7.88 0.23 -25.55
N PRO A 163 -8.48 -0.89 -25.98
CA PRO A 163 -9.45 -1.63 -25.18
C PRO A 163 -8.77 -2.57 -24.18
N SER A 164 -9.15 -2.51 -22.91
CA SER A 164 -8.71 -3.48 -21.89
C SER A 164 -9.78 -4.56 -21.70
N ASN A 165 -9.48 -5.78 -22.15
CA ASN A 165 -10.20 -6.99 -21.72
C ASN A 165 -9.63 -7.42 -20.37
N GLY A 166 -10.47 -7.45 -19.33
CA GLY A 166 -10.08 -7.74 -17.94
C GLY A 166 -9.78 -9.21 -17.67
N GLY A 167 -8.50 -9.57 -17.74
CA GLY A 167 -7.93 -10.83 -17.26
C GLY A 167 -6.47 -10.66 -16.85
N ILE A 168 -5.95 -11.56 -16.02
CA ILE A 168 -4.51 -11.63 -15.73
C ILE A 168 -3.79 -11.91 -17.07
N PRO A 169 -2.80 -11.09 -17.46
CA PRO A 169 -2.08 -11.31 -18.72
C PRO A 169 -1.46 -12.73 -18.77
N PRO A 170 -1.53 -13.44 -19.91
CA PRO A 170 -1.01 -14.81 -20.02
C PRO A 170 0.49 -14.93 -19.69
N GLU A 171 1.25 -13.85 -19.87
CA GLU A 171 2.65 -13.76 -19.49
C GLU A 171 2.91 -13.72 -17.97
N TRP A 172 1.88 -13.45 -17.16
CA TRP A 172 1.95 -13.32 -15.70
C TRP A 172 1.37 -14.52 -14.96
N ASP A 173 0.54 -15.31 -15.64
CA ASP A 173 0.05 -16.60 -15.19
C ASP A 173 0.40 -17.66 -16.25
N LYS A 174 1.71 -17.92 -16.40
CA LYS A 174 2.23 -18.89 -17.37
C LYS A 174 1.76 -20.30 -17.04
N ASN A 175 1.44 -20.56 -15.77
CA ASN A 175 1.05 -21.86 -15.28
C ASN A 175 -0.49 -22.09 -15.36
N GLY A 176 -1.27 -21.03 -15.53
CA GLY A 176 -2.73 -21.04 -15.74
C GLY A 176 -3.54 -21.28 -14.46
N ASP A 177 -2.99 -21.02 -13.27
CA ASP A 177 -3.66 -21.26 -11.98
C ASP A 177 -4.51 -20.09 -11.48
N GLY A 178 -4.52 -18.97 -12.24
CA GLY A 178 -5.22 -17.75 -11.89
C GLY A 178 -4.50 -16.90 -10.83
N LEU A 179 -3.22 -17.17 -10.57
CA LEU A 179 -2.34 -16.39 -9.70
C LEU A 179 -1.17 -15.80 -10.51
N ILE A 180 -0.59 -14.72 -10.01
CA ILE A 180 0.59 -14.09 -10.65
C ILE A 180 1.85 -14.87 -10.24
N ASP A 181 2.61 -15.33 -11.24
CA ASP A 181 3.87 -16.05 -11.06
C ASP A 181 4.95 -15.20 -10.37
N ALA A 182 5.82 -15.85 -9.60
CA ALA A 182 6.89 -15.19 -8.84
C ALA A 182 7.95 -14.48 -9.70
N ASP A 183 8.01 -14.79 -10.99
CA ASP A 183 8.92 -14.21 -11.98
C ASP A 183 8.22 -13.17 -12.89
N ALA A 184 6.97 -12.81 -12.60
CA ALA A 184 6.27 -11.75 -13.31
C ALA A 184 7.05 -10.43 -13.16
N PRO A 185 7.27 -9.67 -14.26
CA PRO A 185 7.99 -8.42 -14.20
C PRO A 185 7.30 -7.43 -13.26
N VAL A 186 8.07 -6.82 -12.36
CA VAL A 186 7.59 -5.74 -11.50
C VAL A 186 7.80 -4.42 -12.25
N GLY A 187 6.70 -3.89 -12.80
CA GLY A 187 6.67 -2.59 -13.48
C GLY A 187 6.71 -2.67 -15.01
N ASP A 188 6.01 -1.72 -15.61
CA ASP A 188 5.73 -1.47 -17.04
C ASP A 188 4.63 -2.35 -17.66
N VAL A 189 3.35 -1.94 -17.56
CA VAL A 189 2.67 -1.01 -18.50
C VAL A 189 1.26 -0.65 -17.99
N GLY A 190 0.94 0.65 -18.00
CA GLY A 190 -0.41 1.23 -17.96
C GLY A 190 -0.86 1.67 -16.56
N CYS A 191 -0.25 2.74 -16.04
CA CYS A 191 -0.34 3.29 -14.68
C CYS A 191 0.47 2.55 -13.63
N ASP A 192 1.74 2.94 -13.55
CA ASP A 192 2.79 2.15 -12.90
C ASP A 192 3.60 2.97 -11.88
N THR A 193 3.15 4.17 -11.48
CA THR A 193 3.78 4.97 -10.43
C THR A 193 2.79 5.32 -9.30
N SER A 194 3.31 5.55 -8.09
CA SER A 194 2.54 6.08 -6.96
C SER A 194 1.79 7.36 -7.34
N GLU A 195 2.40 8.19 -8.20
CA GLU A 195 1.77 9.40 -8.74
C GLU A 195 0.53 9.08 -9.58
N CYS A 196 0.51 8.01 -10.39
CA CYS A 196 -0.73 7.64 -11.10
C CYS A 196 -1.84 7.21 -10.12
N LEU A 197 -1.54 6.42 -9.08
CA LEU A 197 -2.58 6.03 -8.13
C LEU A 197 -3.11 7.25 -7.35
N VAL A 198 -2.22 8.15 -6.92
CA VAL A 198 -2.61 9.43 -6.31
C VAL A 198 -3.48 10.23 -7.29
N GLU A 199 -3.07 10.39 -8.55
CA GLU A 199 -3.79 11.14 -9.58
C GLU A 199 -5.15 10.51 -9.94
N LYS A 200 -5.28 9.18 -9.99
CA LYS A 200 -6.57 8.51 -10.19
C LYS A 200 -7.54 8.75 -9.03
N ASN A 201 -7.05 8.82 -7.79
CA ASN A 201 -7.90 9.23 -6.67
C ASN A 201 -8.46 10.64 -6.91
N ARG A 202 -7.63 11.57 -7.44
CA ARG A 202 -8.04 12.95 -7.74
C ARG A 202 -9.13 13.01 -8.82
N GLN A 203 -8.96 12.29 -9.93
CA GLN A 203 -9.93 12.27 -11.03
C GLN A 203 -11.26 11.59 -10.65
N GLY A 204 -11.21 10.55 -9.80
CA GLY A 204 -12.41 9.92 -9.25
C GLY A 204 -13.20 10.85 -8.31
N ALA A 205 -12.52 11.74 -7.60
CA ALA A 205 -13.14 12.74 -6.73
C ALA A 205 -13.79 13.90 -7.52
N GLU A 206 -13.20 14.30 -8.66
CA GLU A 206 -13.76 15.34 -9.55
C GLU A 206 -14.93 14.85 -10.42
N SER A 207 -15.08 13.53 -10.59
CA SER A 207 -16.13 12.91 -11.41
C SER A 207 -17.39 12.50 -10.62
N ALA A 208 -17.42 12.73 -9.31
CA ALA A 208 -18.58 12.48 -8.47
C ALA A 208 -19.50 13.73 -8.46
N PRO A 209 -20.76 13.65 -8.92
CA PRO A 209 -21.70 14.77 -8.91
C PRO A 209 -22.17 15.16 -7.50
#